data_AF-A0A7S0BML9-F1
#
_entry.id   AF-A0A7S0BML9-F1
#
_cell.length_a   1.000
_cell.length_b   1.000
_cell.length_c   1.000
_cell.angle_alpha   90.00
_cell.angle_beta   90.00
_cell.angle_gamma   90.00
#
_symmetry.space_group_name_H-M   'P 1'
#
loop_
_entity.id
_entity.type
_entity.pdbx_description
1 polymer ?
#
loop_
_entity_poly.entity_id
_entity_poly.type
_entity_poly.pdbx_seq_one_letter_code
_entity_poly.pdbx_strand_id
1 'polypeptide(L)'
;MVDRRDVLKIVSGSALSIAVIIVGFPAIAESSAAKGVGKGRLFPCPQTGACLSSSSSNQPSKYIAPWSYEGTSDEATSKLLDYANKSSSLKVVAHDGDYVWLVYEGGALKGEVDIEFKLRKDDQIVTIRAASRRTTQIYAFSAPSADLKALLAGVRQDLGWEDLDKHLLEK
;
A
#
# COMPACT_ATOMS: atom_id res chain seq x y z
N MET A 1 -37.60 -16.01 -12.18
CA MET A 1 -38.30 -14.75 -12.50
C MET A 1 -39.47 -14.68 -11.53
N VAL A 2 -39.29 -14.05 -10.37
CA VAL A 2 -40.26 -14.06 -9.26
C VAL A 2 -40.97 -12.71 -9.24
N ASP A 3 -42.30 -12.79 -9.37
CA ASP A 3 -43.24 -11.69 -9.59
C ASP A 3 -43.42 -10.82 -8.33
N ARG A 4 -43.76 -9.54 -8.55
CA ARG A 4 -43.70 -8.42 -7.59
C ARG A 4 -45.03 -8.08 -6.93
N ARG A 5 -46.04 -8.95 -6.96
CA ARG A 5 -47.37 -8.63 -6.43
C ARG A 5 -47.86 -9.73 -5.51
N ASP A 6 -47.63 -9.55 -4.21
CA ASP A 6 -48.58 -9.92 -3.14
C ASP A 6 -48.08 -9.31 -1.82
N VAL A 7 -47.93 -7.99 -1.84
CA VAL A 7 -47.81 -7.16 -0.63
C VAL A 7 -49.22 -6.70 -0.28
N LEU A 8 -49.98 -7.51 0.45
CA LEU A 8 -50.95 -7.05 1.45
C LEU A 8 -51.83 -8.23 1.92
N LYS A 9 -51.89 -8.38 3.24
CA LYS A 9 -52.96 -8.93 4.09
C LYS A 9 -52.48 -10.07 4.97
N ILE A 10 -51.87 -9.74 6.10
CA ILE A 10 -52.08 -10.51 7.34
C ILE A 10 -52.18 -9.50 8.50
N VAL A 11 -53.42 -9.13 8.83
CA VAL A 11 -53.79 -8.63 10.16
C VAL A 11 -54.13 -9.87 10.99
N SER A 12 -53.45 -10.08 12.11
CA SER A 12 -54.07 -10.32 13.43
C SER A 12 -53.10 -11.03 14.38
N GLY A 13 -52.92 -10.45 15.56
CA GLY A 13 -52.79 -11.22 16.79
C GLY A 13 -51.40 -11.76 17.14
N SER A 14 -50.82 -11.15 18.17
CA SER A 14 -49.98 -11.78 19.19
C SER A 14 -48.54 -12.15 18.82
N ALA A 15 -47.63 -11.55 19.58
CA ALA A 15 -46.19 -11.66 19.53
C ALA A 15 -45.67 -13.10 19.45
N LEU A 16 -44.95 -13.42 18.38
CA LEU A 16 -43.90 -14.43 18.39
C LEU A 16 -42.77 -13.96 17.46
N SER A 17 -41.73 -13.39 18.07
CA SER A 17 -40.55 -12.89 17.38
C SER A 17 -39.79 -14.05 16.74
N ILE A 18 -39.84 -14.17 15.41
CA ILE A 18 -38.92 -15.04 14.67
C ILE A 18 -37.61 -14.27 14.54
N ALA A 19 -36.66 -14.56 15.45
CA ALA A 19 -35.30 -14.08 15.36
C ALA A 19 -34.62 -14.79 14.17
N VAL A 20 -34.52 -14.09 13.04
CA VAL A 20 -33.68 -14.51 11.92
C VAL A 20 -32.23 -14.30 12.36
N ILE A 21 -31.58 -15.37 12.80
CA ILE A 21 -30.14 -15.39 13.09
C ILE A 21 -29.43 -15.32 11.74
N ILE A 22 -29.15 -14.10 11.28
CA ILE A 22 -28.19 -13.87 10.20
C ILE A 22 -26.84 -14.27 10.77
N VAL A 23 -26.40 -15.50 10.49
CA VAL A 23 -25.05 -15.95 10.78
C VAL A 23 -24.14 -15.06 9.94
N GLY A 24 -23.54 -14.06 10.58
CA GLY A 24 -22.67 -13.10 9.92
C GLY A 24 -21.54 -13.85 9.25
N PHE A 25 -21.46 -13.76 7.91
CA PHE A 25 -20.21 -14.04 7.22
C PHE A 25 -19.15 -13.14 7.85
N PRO A 26 -17.98 -13.66 8.28
CA PRO A 26 -16.91 -12.80 8.72
C PRO A 26 -16.61 -11.88 7.53
N ALA A 27 -16.88 -10.60 7.70
CA ALA A 27 -16.45 -9.59 6.77
C ALA A 27 -14.94 -9.76 6.65
N ILE A 28 -14.48 -10.21 5.48
CA ILE A 28 -13.08 -10.07 5.10
C ILE A 28 -12.87 -8.57 5.16
N ALA A 29 -12.19 -8.10 6.21
CA ALA A 29 -11.87 -6.70 6.37
C ALA A 29 -10.91 -6.36 5.23
N GLU A 30 -11.45 -5.88 4.11
CA GLU A 30 -10.72 -5.08 3.16
C GLU A 30 -10.32 -3.82 3.94
N SER A 31 -9.15 -3.92 4.58
CA SER A 31 -8.42 -2.76 5.07
C SER A 31 -8.07 -1.94 3.84
N SER A 32 -9.00 -1.11 3.40
CA SER A 32 -8.75 -0.02 2.47
C SER A 32 -7.84 0.97 3.18
N ALA A 33 -6.57 0.59 3.35
CA ALA A 33 -5.55 1.45 3.88
C ALA A 33 -5.52 2.70 3.01
N ALA A 34 -5.63 3.88 3.63
CA ALA A 34 -5.56 5.15 2.91
C ALA A 34 -4.27 5.18 2.06
N LYS A 35 -4.42 5.53 0.79
CA LYS A 35 -3.36 5.68 -0.21
C LYS A 35 -3.27 7.15 -0.64
N GLY A 36 -2.11 7.56 -1.13
CA GLY A 36 -1.81 8.92 -1.54
C GLY A 36 -1.13 9.76 -0.46
N VAL A 37 -1.23 11.08 -0.62
CA VAL A 37 -0.57 12.08 0.22
C VAL A 37 -1.61 12.80 1.08
N GLY A 38 -1.42 12.79 2.40
CA GLY A 38 -2.20 13.55 3.36
C GLY A 38 -1.29 14.47 4.18
N LYS A 39 -1.64 15.76 4.28
CA LYS A 39 -0.83 16.77 4.99
C LYS A 39 0.64 16.80 4.52
N GLY A 40 0.86 16.64 3.22
CA GLY A 40 2.20 16.65 2.60
C GLY A 40 3.05 15.40 2.81
N ARG A 41 2.50 14.33 3.42
CA ARG A 41 3.20 13.06 3.64
C ARG A 41 2.41 11.88 3.09
N LEU A 42 3.10 10.81 2.70
CA LEU A 42 2.44 9.54 2.39
C LEU A 42 1.70 9.03 3.62
N PHE A 43 0.57 8.34 3.43
CA PHE A 43 -0.15 7.75 4.54
C PHE A 43 0.68 6.68 5.29
N PRO A 44 0.54 6.57 6.63
CA PRO A 44 1.18 5.51 7.39
C PRO A 44 0.53 4.14 7.13
N CYS A 45 1.26 3.07 7.43
CA CYS A 45 0.74 1.72 7.27
C CYS A 45 -0.39 1.42 8.25
N PRO A 46 -1.41 0.65 7.81
CA PRO A 46 -2.44 0.14 8.71
C PRO A 46 -1.81 -0.80 9.75
N GLN A 47 -2.52 -1.05 10.85
CA GLN A 47 -2.05 -1.92 11.94
C GLN A 47 -1.78 -3.36 11.46
N THR A 48 -2.63 -3.89 10.58
CA THR A 48 -2.52 -5.26 10.04
C THR A 48 -2.08 -5.25 8.57
N GLY A 49 -1.60 -6.40 8.09
CA GLY A 49 -1.23 -6.58 6.68
C GLY A 49 0.19 -6.16 6.31
N ALA A 50 0.58 -6.57 5.09
CA ALA A 50 1.87 -6.35 4.48
C ALA A 50 1.97 -4.90 3.96
N CYS A 51 2.67 -4.06 4.72
CA CYS A 51 2.90 -2.67 4.36
C CYS A 51 4.21 -2.17 4.96
N LEU A 52 4.93 -1.35 4.19
CA LEU A 52 6.07 -0.54 4.60
C LEU A 52 5.82 0.92 4.26
N SER A 53 6.20 1.86 5.13
CA SER A 53 6.12 3.29 4.83
C SER A 53 7.06 4.12 5.68
N SER A 54 7.70 5.13 5.07
CA SER A 54 8.50 6.14 5.76
C SER A 54 7.69 7.00 6.74
N SER A 55 6.36 7.03 6.60
CA SER A 55 5.47 7.73 7.53
C SER A 55 5.07 6.88 8.75
N SER A 56 5.53 5.63 8.86
CA SER A 56 5.16 4.69 9.93
C SER A 56 6.20 4.64 11.06
N SER A 57 6.75 5.80 11.44
CA SER A 57 7.81 5.89 12.46
C SER A 57 7.40 5.34 13.83
N ASN A 58 6.10 5.28 14.12
CA ASN A 58 5.55 4.68 15.34
C ASN A 58 5.37 3.15 15.28
N GLN A 59 5.66 2.51 14.14
CA GLN A 59 5.57 1.07 13.92
C GLN A 59 6.89 0.55 13.32
N PRO A 60 7.93 0.27 14.14
CA PRO A 60 9.26 -0.09 13.65
C PRO A 60 9.29 -1.27 12.66
N SER A 61 8.39 -2.24 12.82
CA SER A 61 8.26 -3.39 11.92
C SER A 61 7.69 -3.06 10.53
N LYS A 62 7.07 -1.89 10.38
CA LYS A 62 6.47 -1.35 9.14
C LYS A 62 7.14 -0.07 8.65
N TYR A 63 8.17 0.40 9.34
CA TYR A 63 8.94 1.54 8.91
C TYR A 63 9.91 1.12 7.80
N ILE A 64 10.10 2.03 6.84
CA ILE A 64 11.20 1.98 5.90
C ILE A 64 11.82 3.37 5.80
N ALA A 65 13.15 3.41 5.85
CA ALA A 65 13.89 4.63 5.65
C ALA A 65 13.52 5.31 4.34
N PRO A 66 13.39 6.65 4.30
CA PRO A 66 13.41 7.38 3.05
C PRO A 66 14.75 7.17 2.33
N TRP A 67 14.76 7.42 1.02
CA TRP A 67 15.98 7.34 0.23
C TRP A 67 16.45 8.73 -0.20
N SER A 68 17.74 8.88 -0.46
CA SER A 68 18.29 10.04 -1.14
C SER A 68 18.43 9.75 -2.64
N TYR A 69 18.27 10.82 -3.44
CA TYR A 69 18.54 10.81 -4.86
C TYR A 69 19.48 11.96 -5.22
N GLU A 70 20.15 11.87 -6.36
CA GLU A 70 20.99 12.94 -6.89
C GLU A 70 20.24 13.76 -7.95
N GLY A 71 20.71 15.00 -8.16
CA GLY A 71 20.12 15.91 -9.13
C GLY A 71 18.83 16.57 -8.65
N THR A 72 18.05 17.06 -9.60
CA THR A 72 16.77 17.73 -9.34
C THR A 72 15.63 16.73 -9.14
N SER A 73 14.55 17.16 -8.48
CA SER A 73 13.35 16.32 -8.31
C SER A 73 12.75 15.88 -9.65
N ASP A 74 12.84 16.71 -10.69
CA ASP A 74 12.25 16.41 -11.99
C ASP A 74 13.10 15.36 -12.74
N GLU A 75 14.42 15.42 -12.62
CA GLU A 75 15.34 14.38 -13.12
C GLU A 75 15.12 13.05 -12.39
N ALA A 76 15.01 13.09 -11.05
CA ALA A 76 14.75 11.89 -10.25
C ALA A 76 13.39 11.26 -10.57
N THR A 77 12.35 12.09 -10.78
CA THR A 77 11.02 11.64 -11.19
C THR A 77 11.07 11.02 -12.59
N SER A 78 11.77 11.66 -13.54
CA SER A 78 11.94 11.13 -14.90
C SER A 78 12.67 9.79 -14.88
N LYS A 79 13.74 9.67 -14.08
CA LYS A 79 14.48 8.41 -13.89
C LYS A 79 13.58 7.29 -13.35
N LEU A 80 12.73 7.60 -12.37
CA LEU A 80 11.78 6.65 -11.80
C LEU A 80 10.72 6.20 -12.83
N LEU A 81 10.18 7.13 -13.61
CA LEU A 81 9.20 6.82 -14.65
C LEU A 81 9.82 5.99 -15.79
N ASP A 82 11.03 6.33 -16.22
CA ASP A 82 11.77 5.56 -17.22
C ASP A 82 12.07 4.15 -16.76
N TYR A 83 12.48 3.99 -15.49
CA TYR A 83 12.67 2.68 -14.86
C TYR A 83 11.37 1.87 -14.88
N ALA A 84 10.25 2.48 -14.44
CA ALA A 84 8.96 1.81 -14.40
C ALA A 84 8.51 1.39 -15.81
N ASN A 85 8.67 2.24 -16.81
CA ASN A 85 8.26 1.98 -18.20
C ASN A 85 9.11 0.90 -18.90
N LYS A 86 10.36 0.69 -18.46
CA LYS A 86 11.24 -0.38 -18.98
C LYS A 86 10.97 -1.74 -18.33
N SER A 87 10.30 -1.76 -17.19
CA SER A 87 9.98 -2.98 -16.46
C SER A 87 8.68 -3.60 -16.96
N SER A 88 8.69 -4.91 -17.24
CA SER A 88 7.48 -5.65 -17.59
C SER A 88 6.57 -5.92 -16.39
N SER A 89 7.07 -5.71 -15.16
CA SER A 89 6.36 -6.00 -13.91
C SER A 89 5.91 -4.74 -13.16
N LEU A 90 6.16 -3.54 -13.70
CA LEU A 90 5.72 -2.28 -13.10
C LEU A 90 4.80 -1.54 -14.03
N LYS A 91 3.77 -0.94 -13.45
CA LYS A 91 2.82 -0.09 -14.16
C LYS A 91 2.68 1.24 -13.44
N VAL A 92 2.87 2.34 -14.16
CA VAL A 92 2.56 3.69 -13.64
C VAL A 92 1.04 3.85 -13.59
N VAL A 93 0.50 4.10 -12.39
CA VAL A 93 -0.94 4.32 -12.18
C VAL A 93 -1.25 5.80 -12.08
N ALA A 94 -0.41 6.57 -11.39
CA ALA A 94 -0.55 8.01 -11.30
C ALA A 94 0.81 8.70 -11.20
N HIS A 95 0.88 9.91 -11.74
CA HIS A 95 1.99 10.82 -11.59
C HIS A 95 1.41 12.23 -11.48
N ASP A 96 1.64 12.89 -10.35
CA ASP A 96 1.18 14.25 -10.07
C ASP A 96 2.29 15.02 -9.36
N GLY A 97 3.02 15.81 -10.14
CA GLY A 97 4.16 16.60 -9.68
C GLY A 97 5.25 15.73 -9.06
N ASP A 98 5.38 15.81 -7.74
CA ASP A 98 6.37 15.11 -6.93
C ASP A 98 5.84 13.79 -6.33
N TYR A 99 4.63 13.37 -6.72
CA TYR A 99 4.04 12.08 -6.33
C TYR A 99 3.96 11.12 -7.52
N VAL A 100 4.44 9.90 -7.32
CA VAL A 100 4.36 8.81 -8.31
C VAL A 100 3.78 7.58 -7.62
N TRP A 101 2.75 6.99 -8.25
CA TRP A 101 2.17 5.72 -7.82
C TRP A 101 2.35 4.68 -8.92
N LEU A 102 3.03 3.59 -8.53
CA LEU A 102 3.25 2.41 -9.34
C LEU A 102 2.47 1.23 -8.76
N VAL A 103 2.12 0.29 -9.62
CA VAL A 103 1.68 -1.06 -9.22
C VAL A 103 2.71 -2.05 -9.73
N TYR A 104 3.20 -2.89 -8.82
CA TYR A 104 4.03 -4.03 -9.15
C TYR A 104 3.15 -5.27 -9.32
N GLU A 105 3.25 -5.89 -10.49
CA GLU A 105 2.53 -7.11 -10.88
C GLU A 105 3.58 -8.15 -11.32
N GLY A 106 3.99 -9.06 -10.43
CA GLY A 106 4.91 -10.15 -10.82
C GLY A 106 5.77 -10.74 -9.70
N GLY A 107 6.68 -11.64 -10.08
CA GLY A 107 7.75 -12.17 -9.23
C GLY A 107 7.34 -13.21 -8.17
N ALA A 108 8.13 -13.28 -7.09
CA ALA A 108 7.89 -14.17 -5.94
C ALA A 108 6.68 -13.72 -5.08
N LEU A 109 6.23 -12.48 -5.26
CA LEU A 109 5.08 -11.90 -4.58
C LEU A 109 3.78 -12.42 -5.22
N LYS A 110 2.96 -13.11 -4.43
CA LYS A 110 1.63 -13.56 -4.86
C LYS A 110 0.61 -12.43 -4.72
N GLY A 111 0.71 -11.39 -5.55
CA GLY A 111 -0.28 -10.32 -5.60
C GLY A 111 0.26 -9.00 -6.13
N GLU A 112 -0.66 -8.06 -6.31
CA GLU A 112 -0.34 -6.70 -6.70
C GLU A 112 0.14 -5.91 -5.48
N VAL A 113 1.25 -5.18 -5.64
CA VAL A 113 1.78 -4.28 -4.62
C VAL A 113 1.66 -2.84 -5.12
N ASP A 114 0.95 -2.00 -4.37
CA ASP A 114 0.95 -0.56 -4.57
C ASP A 114 2.25 0.02 -4.03
N ILE A 115 3.03 0.71 -4.86
CA ILE A 115 4.26 1.41 -4.49
C ILE A 115 4.09 2.90 -4.76
N GLU A 116 4.23 3.70 -3.73
CA GLU A 116 4.03 5.15 -3.78
C GLU A 116 5.32 5.86 -3.40
N PHE A 117 5.71 6.83 -4.21
CA PHE A 117 6.87 7.69 -4.02
C PHE A 117 6.39 9.12 -3.88
N LYS A 118 6.95 9.83 -2.91
CA LYS A 118 6.79 11.27 -2.76
C LYS A 118 8.16 11.91 -2.63
N LEU A 119 8.58 12.62 -3.66
CA LEU A 119 9.85 13.31 -3.75
C LEU A 119 9.75 14.65 -3.01
N ARG A 120 10.79 14.99 -2.26
CA ARG A 120 10.93 16.26 -1.54
C ARG A 120 12.00 17.07 -2.23
N LYS A 121 11.56 18.09 -2.98
CA LYS A 121 12.43 18.89 -3.86
C LYS A 121 13.63 19.51 -3.14
N ASP A 122 13.39 20.04 -1.94
CA ASP A 122 14.38 20.85 -1.22
C ASP A 122 15.52 20.01 -0.59
N ASP A 123 15.24 18.75 -0.26
CA ASP A 123 16.16 17.92 0.53
C ASP A 123 16.77 16.77 -0.26
N GLN A 124 16.37 16.60 -1.53
CA GLN A 124 16.76 15.46 -2.37
C GLN A 124 16.41 14.10 -1.73
N ILE A 125 15.26 14.05 -1.05
CA ILE A 125 14.76 12.88 -0.34
C ILE A 125 13.50 12.37 -1.02
N VAL A 126 13.39 11.06 -1.18
CA VAL A 126 12.14 10.39 -1.57
C VAL A 126 11.61 9.58 -0.38
N THR A 127 10.36 9.86 -0.02
CA THR A 127 9.61 9.04 0.94
C THR A 127 8.86 7.95 0.18
N ILE A 128 8.78 6.76 0.77
CA ILE A 128 8.24 5.57 0.12
C ILE A 128 7.11 4.98 0.95
N ARG A 129 6.14 4.40 0.26
CA ARG A 129 5.17 3.47 0.82
C ARG A 129 5.00 2.30 -0.14
N ALA A 130 5.00 1.08 0.39
CA ALA A 130 4.65 -0.12 -0.36
C ALA A 130 3.63 -0.94 0.41
N ALA A 131 2.52 -1.31 -0.22
CA ALA A 131 1.46 -2.08 0.40
C ALA A 131 0.95 -3.17 -0.54
N SER A 132 0.92 -4.41 -0.07
CA SER A 132 0.29 -5.49 -0.83
C SER A 132 -1.22 -5.38 -0.74
N ARG A 133 -1.92 -5.48 -1.88
CA ARG A 133 -3.39 -5.55 -1.93
C ARG A 133 -3.92 -6.85 -1.33
N ARG A 134 -3.07 -7.90 -1.31
CA ARG A 134 -3.39 -9.17 -0.66
C ARG A 134 -2.61 -9.29 0.64
N THR A 135 -3.35 -9.36 1.75
CA THR A 135 -2.78 -9.83 3.02
C THR A 135 -2.97 -11.35 3.10
N THR A 136 -2.01 -12.12 2.61
CA THR A 136 -1.93 -13.55 2.92
C THR A 136 -1.03 -13.75 4.13
N GLN A 137 -1.55 -13.46 5.32
CA GLN A 137 -0.91 -13.94 6.56
C GLN A 137 -1.39 -15.37 6.80
N ILE A 138 -0.75 -16.34 6.13
CA ILE A 138 -1.07 -17.77 6.32
C ILE A 138 -0.47 -18.27 7.65
N TYR A 139 0.60 -17.64 8.15
CA TYR A 139 1.28 -18.03 9.38
C TYR A 139 1.45 -16.83 10.33
N ALA A 140 1.25 -17.07 11.63
CA ALA A 140 1.38 -16.05 12.67
C ALA A 140 2.81 -15.48 12.82
N PHE A 141 3.82 -16.17 12.29
CA PHE A 141 5.24 -15.85 12.48
C PHE A 141 5.96 -15.35 11.22
N SER A 142 5.31 -15.33 10.05
CA SER A 142 5.93 -14.79 8.82
C SER A 142 5.85 -13.27 8.83
N ALA A 143 7.01 -12.59 8.79
CA ALA A 143 7.07 -11.13 8.69
C ALA A 143 6.45 -10.71 7.34
N PRO A 144 5.26 -10.07 7.33
CA PRO A 144 4.50 -9.83 6.10
C PRO A 144 5.19 -8.85 5.15
N SER A 145 6.29 -8.21 5.57
CA SER A 145 7.01 -7.18 4.82
C SER A 145 8.36 -7.62 4.26
N ALA A 146 8.83 -8.85 4.49
CA ALA A 146 10.15 -9.29 4.01
C ALA A 146 10.29 -9.18 2.47
N ASP A 147 9.29 -9.68 1.74
CA ASP A 147 9.27 -9.60 0.29
C ASP A 147 9.16 -8.15 -0.23
N LEU A 148 8.44 -7.29 0.50
CA LEU A 148 8.38 -5.86 0.20
C LEU A 148 9.74 -5.19 0.37
N LYS A 149 10.51 -5.56 1.41
CA LYS A 149 11.88 -5.05 1.59
C LYS A 149 12.79 -5.45 0.44
N ALA A 150 12.71 -6.72 0.01
CA ALA A 150 13.51 -7.21 -1.11
C ALA A 150 13.16 -6.51 -2.43
N LEU A 151 11.85 -6.35 -2.71
CA LEU A 151 11.36 -5.61 -3.87
C LEU A 151 11.89 -4.17 -3.88
N LEU A 152 11.70 -3.45 -2.78
CA LEU A 152 12.13 -2.06 -2.65
C LEU A 152 13.66 -1.91 -2.71
N ALA A 153 14.41 -2.87 -2.18
CA ALA A 153 15.87 -2.88 -2.29
C ALA A 153 16.33 -3.01 -3.76
N GLY A 154 15.66 -3.83 -4.57
CA GLY A 154 15.91 -3.94 -6.01
C GLY A 154 15.64 -2.64 -6.74
N VAL A 155 14.46 -2.04 -6.52
CA VAL A 155 14.09 -0.74 -7.10
C VAL A 155 15.12 0.33 -6.75
N ARG A 156 15.50 0.41 -5.48
CA ARG A 156 16.50 1.38 -5.00
C ARG A 156 17.86 1.18 -5.68
N GLN A 157 18.31 -0.08 -5.80
CA GLN A 157 19.59 -0.40 -6.42
C GLN A 157 19.60 -0.06 -7.92
N ASP A 158 18.53 -0.38 -8.65
CA ASP A 158 18.40 -0.07 -10.08
C ASP A 158 18.36 1.44 -10.34
N LEU A 159 17.76 2.19 -9.43
CA LEU A 159 17.73 3.65 -9.48
C LEU A 159 19.04 4.29 -8.99
N GLY A 160 19.96 3.53 -8.39
CA GLY A 160 21.19 4.07 -7.80
C GLY A 160 20.90 5.07 -6.67
N TRP A 161 19.86 4.83 -5.88
CA TRP A 161 19.48 5.68 -4.75
C TRP A 161 19.99 5.08 -3.43
N GLU A 162 20.19 5.93 -2.42
CA GLU A 162 20.80 5.52 -1.16
C GLU A 162 19.82 5.55 0.01
N ASP A 163 20.07 4.69 1.00
CA ASP A 163 19.22 4.58 2.19
C ASP A 163 19.68 5.61 3.24
N LEU A 164 18.78 6.48 3.69
CA LEU A 164 19.13 7.50 4.68
C LEU A 164 19.42 6.94 6.07
N ASP A 165 18.99 5.72 6.41
CA ASP A 165 19.32 5.11 7.71
C ASP A 165 20.83 4.83 7.82
N LYS A 166 21.54 4.65 6.69
CA LYS A 166 23.00 4.44 6.70
C LYS A 166 23.77 5.67 7.18
N HIS A 167 23.33 6.87 6.80
CA HIS A 167 23.99 8.12 7.20
C HIS A 167 23.79 8.47 8.68
N LEU A 168 22.85 7.82 9.38
CA LEU A 168 22.66 7.98 10.83
C LEU A 168 23.63 7.11 11.65
N LEU A 169 24.30 6.13 11.03
CA LEU A 169 25.26 5.25 11.69
C LEU A 169 26.72 5.71 11.53
N GLU A 170 26.97 6.75 10.73
CA GLU A 170 28.31 7.30 10.44
C GLU A 170 28.57 8.66 11.14
N LYS A 171 27.71 9.05 12.09
CA LYS A 171 27.87 10.26 12.92
C LYS A 171 28.15 9.94 14.38
#